data_AF-A0A520B6U2-F1
#
_entry.id   AF-A0A520B6U2-F1
#
_cell.length_a   1.000
_cell.length_b   1.000
_cell.length_c   1.000
_cell.angle_alpha   90.00
_cell.angle_beta   90.00
_cell.angle_gamma   90.00
#
_symmetry.space_group_name_H-M   'P 1'
#
loop_
_entity.id
_entity.type
_entity.pdbx_description
1 polymer ?
#
loop_
_entity_poly.entity_id
_entity_poly.type
_entity_poly.pdbx_seq_one_letter_code
_entity_poly.pdbx_strand_id
1 'polypeptide(L)' 'MTVETINPISAIERTRRHHEVDFARGNVRHEGGILFDEIEQLNARYIAGEIDSDALTGAILASQSVQLP' A
#
# COMPACT_ATOMS: atom_id res chain seq x y z
N MET A 1 5.24 20.93 -16.99
CA MET A 1 4.40 19.96 -16.28
C MET A 1 4.69 18.61 -16.90
N THR A 2 5.66 17.87 -16.34
CA THR A 2 6.03 16.54 -16.83
C THR A 2 5.00 15.56 -16.31
N VAL A 3 4.16 15.06 -17.20
CA VAL A 3 3.31 13.91 -16.90
C VAL A 3 4.27 12.73 -16.75
N GLU A 4 4.60 12.35 -15.52
CA GLU A 4 5.30 11.10 -15.28
C GLU A 4 4.39 9.98 -15.77
N THR A 5 4.76 9.39 -16.90
CA THR A 5 4.06 8.26 -17.49
C THR A 5 4.13 7.11 -16.48
N ILE A 6 3.03 6.83 -15.78
CA ILE A 6 2.89 5.63 -14.96
C ILE A 6 3.11 4.45 -15.90
N ASN A 7 4.28 3.82 -15.82
CA ASN A 7 4.56 2.63 -16.60
C ASN A 7 3.77 1.49 -15.94
N PRO A 8 2.76 0.91 -16.59
CA PRO A 8 1.91 -0.07 -15.95
C PRO A 8 2.74 -1.28 -15.52
N ILE A 9 2.64 -1.65 -14.23
CA ILE A 9 3.33 -2.83 -13.71
C ILE A 9 2.78 -4.12 -14.34
N SER A 10 3.62 -5.15 -14.42
CA SER A 10 3.21 -6.45 -14.98
C SER A 10 2.14 -7.13 -14.13
N ALA A 11 1.40 -8.06 -14.73
CA ALA A 11 0.43 -8.88 -14.00
C ALA A 11 1.09 -9.72 -12.90
N ILE A 12 2.30 -10.23 -13.15
CA ILE A 12 3.09 -10.98 -12.15
C ILE A 12 3.44 -10.09 -10.97
N GLU A 13 3.89 -8.86 -11.23
CA GLU A 13 4.22 -7.90 -10.17
C GLU A 13 2.97 -7.50 -9.37
N ARG A 14 1.84 -7.24 -10.05
CA ARG A 14 0.56 -6.96 -9.39
C ARG A 14 0.14 -8.10 -8.46
N THR A 15 0.24 -9.35 -8.93
CA THR A 15 -0.05 -10.54 -8.11
C THR A 15 0.90 -10.65 -6.91
N ARG A 16 2.20 -10.42 -7.12
CA ARG A 16 3.20 -10.41 -6.04
C ARG A 16 2.84 -9.38 -4.96
N ARG A 17 2.52 -8.14 -5.36
CA ARG A 17 2.12 -7.06 -4.45
C ARG A 17 0.81 -7.35 -3.73
N HIS A 18 -0.15 -7.99 -4.40
CA HIS A 18 -1.39 -8.42 -3.76
C HIS A 18 -1.13 -9.40 -2.62
N HIS A 19 -0.29 -10.41 -2.85
CA HIS A 19 0.10 -11.36 -1.81
C HIS A 19 0.86 -10.70 -0.65
N GLU A 20 1.74 -9.75 -0.94
CA GLU A 20 2.47 -8.98 0.07
C GLU A 20 1.52 -8.20 0.99
N VAL A 21 0.55 -7.48 0.41
CA VAL A 21 -0.47 -6.74 1.17
C VAL A 21 -1.38 -7.68 1.95
N ASP A 22 -1.82 -8.79 1.37
CA ASP A 22 -2.67 -9.76 2.07
C ASP A 22 -1.95 -10.38 3.28
N PHE A 23 -0.65 -10.68 3.13
CA PHE A 23 0.17 -11.19 4.22
C PHE A 23 0.29 -10.16 5.35
N ALA A 24 0.62 -8.90 5.03
CA ALA A 24 0.69 -7.83 6.02
C ALA A 24 -0.66 -7.60 6.73
N ARG A 25 -1.77 -7.60 5.97
CA ARG A 25 -3.13 -7.50 6.51
C ARG A 25 -3.46 -8.67 7.44
N GLY A 26 -3.03 -9.88 7.07
CA GLY A 26 -3.14 -11.07 7.89
C GLY A 26 -2.45 -10.92 9.25
N ASN A 27 -1.22 -10.40 9.27
CA ASN A 27 -0.48 -10.14 10.50
C ASN A 27 -1.17 -9.11 11.39
N VAL A 28 -1.64 -7.98 10.81
CA VAL A 28 -2.38 -6.96 11.58
C VAL A 28 -3.62 -7.55 12.25
N ARG A 29 -4.39 -8.35 11.51
CA ARG A 29 -5.58 -9.03 12.05
C ARG A 29 -5.24 -10.08 13.10
N HIS A 30 -4.12 -10.78 12.95
CA HIS A 30 -3.65 -11.76 13.92
C HIS A 30 -3.38 -11.11 15.28
N GLU A 31 -2.82 -9.91 15.29
CA GLU A 31 -2.59 -9.09 16.49
C GLU A 31 -3.85 -8.35 16.99
N GLY A 32 -5.03 -8.64 16.42
CA GLY A 32 -6.30 -8.00 16.80
C GLY A 32 -6.51 -6.60 16.22
N GLY A 33 -5.63 -6.14 15.34
CA GLY A 33 -5.75 -4.86 14.65
C GLY A 33 -6.64 -4.93 13.40
N ILE A 34 -7.16 -3.78 13.00
CA ILE A 34 -7.84 -3.58 11.72
C ILE A 34 -7.22 -2.34 11.07
N LEU A 35 -6.82 -2.45 9.80
CA LEU A 35 -6.29 -1.31 9.05
C LEU A 35 -7.41 -0.29 8.81
N PHE A 36 -7.07 0.99 8.97
CA PHE A 36 -7.95 2.07 8.56
C PHE A 36 -8.10 2.12 7.03
N ASP A 37 -9.24 2.61 6.55
CA ASP A 37 -9.56 2.72 5.13
C ASP A 37 -8.49 3.51 4.35
N GLU A 38 -7.89 4.53 4.97
CA GLU A 38 -6.78 5.31 4.40
C GLU A 38 -5.60 4.41 4.02
N ILE A 39 -5.21 3.47 4.89
CA ILE A 39 -4.10 2.54 4.63
C ILE A 39 -4.48 1.52 3.55
N GLU A 40 -5.73 1.04 3.55
CA GLU A 40 -6.20 0.13 2.50
C GLU A 40 -6.20 0.80 1.12
N GLN A 41 -6.51 2.10 1.04
CA GLN A 41 -6.39 2.88 -0.20
C GLN A 41 -4.94 3.00 -0.65
N LEU A 42 -3.99 3.26 0.25
CA LEU A 42 -2.57 3.30 -0.09
C LEU A 42 -2.07 1.94 -0.61
N ASN A 43 -2.46 0.84 0.03
CA ASN A 43 -2.16 -0.51 -0.43
C ASN A 43 -2.73 -0.80 -1.82
N ALA A 44 -3.97 -0.35 -2.09
CA ALA A 44 -4.59 -0.52 -3.41
C ALA A 44 -3.81 0.21 -4.52
N ARG A 45 -3.31 1.43 -4.24
CA ARG A 45 -2.47 2.20 -5.17
C ARG A 45 -1.13 1.52 -5.42
N TYR A 46 -0.51 0.95 -4.38
CA TYR A 46 0.72 0.16 -4.52
C TYR A 46 0.48 -1.09 -5.38
N ILE A 47 -0.59 -1.85 -5.14
CA ILE A 47 -0.97 -3.01 -5.96
C ILE A 47 -1.27 -2.59 -7.41
N ALA A 48 -1.88 -1.43 -7.63
CA ALA A 48 -2.16 -0.92 -8.97
C ALA A 48 -0.90 -0.47 -9.72
N GLY A 49 0.23 -0.26 -9.02
CA GLY A 49 1.47 0.28 -9.58
C GLY A 49 1.47 1.81 -9.68
N GLU A 50 0.55 2.50 -9.02
CA GLU A 50 0.47 3.96 -9.00
C GLU A 50 1.54 4.59 -8.08
N ILE A 51 2.00 3.82 -7.10
CA ILE A 51 3.11 4.15 -6.20
C ILE A 51 4.03 2.94 -6.06
N ASP A 52 5.31 3.18 -5.78
CA ASP A 52 6.26 2.14 -5.41
C ASP A 52 6.27 1.91 -3.89
N SER A 53 7.14 1.00 -3.44
CA SER A 53 7.23 0.60 -2.04
C SER A 53 7.73 1.73 -1.12
N ASP A 54 8.64 2.57 -1.61
CA ASP A 54 9.19 3.67 -0.83
C ASP A 54 8.12 4.77 -0.64
N ALA A 55 7.40 5.09 -1.71
CA ALA A 55 6.26 6.00 -1.67
C ALA A 55 5.11 5.47 -0.80
N LEU A 56 4.83 4.15 -0.83
CA LEU A 56 3.86 3.53 0.07
C LEU A 56 4.28 3.69 1.53
N THR A 57 5.52 3.34 1.86
CA THR A 57 6.05 3.43 3.23
C THR A 57 5.99 4.86 3.75
N GLY A 58 6.45 5.82 2.94
CA GLY A 58 6.38 7.24 3.28
C GLY A 58 4.95 7.72 3.52
N ALA A 59 4.00 7.31 2.68
CA ALA A 59 2.59 7.69 2.82
C ALA A 59 1.95 7.07 4.08
N ILE A 60 2.26 5.82 4.41
CA ILE A 60 1.76 5.17 5.65
C ILE A 60 2.30 5.89 6.88
N LEU A 61 3.60 6.20 6.93
CA LEU A 61 4.22 6.91 8.06
C LEU A 61 3.73 8.36 8.20
N ALA A 62 3.33 8.98 7.09
CA ALA A 62 2.73 10.31 7.08
C ALA A 62 1.21 10.28 7.36
N SER A 63 0.57 9.10 7.36
CA SER A 63 -0.87 9.00 7.54
C SER A 63 -1.27 9.39 8.97
N GLN A 64 -2.42 10.06 9.09
CA GLN A 64 -2.92 10.47 10.40
C GLN A 64 -3.23 9.26 11.27
N SER A 65 -3.68 8.16 10.66
CA SER A 65 -4.00 6.91 11.35
C SER A 65 -2.81 6.26 12.08
N VAL A 66 -1.59 6.48 11.60
CA VAL A 66 -0.34 5.99 12.22
C VAL A 66 0.22 7.01 13.22
N GLN A 67 -0.07 8.29 13.04
CA GLN A 67 0.43 9.38 13.89
C GLN A 67 -0.39 9.64 15.16
N LEU A 68 -1.45 8.86 15.42
CA LEU A 68 -2.26 9.01 16.63
C LEU A 68 -1.40 8.75 17.88
N PRO A 69 -1.52 9.59 18.93
CA PRO A 69 -0.77 9.46 20.18
C PRO A 69 -1.16 8.23 21.01
#